data_AF-A0A7D5V9V9-F1
#
_entry.id   AF-A0A7D5V9V9-F1
#
_cell.length_a   1.000
_cell.length_b   1.000
_cell.length_c   1.000
_cell.angle_alpha   90.00
_cell.angle_beta   90.00
_cell.angle_gamma   90.00
#
_symmetry.space_group_name_H-M   'P 1'
#
loop_
_entity.id
_entity.type
_entity.pdbx_description
1 polymer ?
#
loop_
_entity_poly.entity_id
_entity_poly.type
_entity_poly.pdbx_seq_one_letter_code
_entity_poly.pdbx_strand_id
1 'polypeptide(L)'
;MTSAVTRHHSKRWVIVPTFLLAGLLTACEQANQITQQAASSVVALVGSEVKKQTDGVIDQVTQEANQVLQPLGLDASQIASSVKAQTVQLAQQVLKSNGDWAQLVQYKGRFPADIGLFTEVSPIMPELKGLLGDQLGTLLGLMSTPSSIQFDRVLYVLGNKPQATNADSAWLSIDAENRKLEVGLIRNGTVKVYQSKGEPIYRPAEVAQLIEKHSKGIAK
;
A
#
# COMPACT_ATOMS: atom_id res chain seq x y z
N MET A 1 -43.88 19.98 -59.11
CA MET A 1 -43.50 21.12 -59.98
C MET A 1 -43.85 22.41 -59.27
N THR A 2 -42.89 23.03 -58.56
CA THR A 2 -42.89 24.47 -58.27
C THR A 2 -41.48 24.90 -57.91
N SER A 3 -40.93 25.82 -58.71
CA SER A 3 -39.61 26.46 -58.53
C SER A 3 -39.66 27.57 -57.49
N ALA A 4 -38.53 27.84 -56.81
CA ALA A 4 -38.14 29.20 -56.42
C ALA A 4 -36.63 29.27 -56.15
N VAL A 5 -36.02 30.34 -56.69
CA VAL A 5 -34.59 30.67 -56.79
C VAL A 5 -34.30 31.94 -55.97
N THR A 6 -33.01 32.17 -55.63
CA THR A 6 -32.28 33.44 -55.26
C THR A 6 -31.90 33.62 -53.78
N ARG A 7 -30.79 34.26 -53.36
CA ARG A 7 -29.44 34.64 -53.89
C ARG A 7 -28.61 35.12 -52.67
N HIS A 8 -27.29 34.90 -52.74
CA HIS A 8 -26.14 35.66 -52.21
C HIS A 8 -26.24 36.57 -50.96
N HIS A 9 -25.26 36.41 -50.04
CA HIS A 9 -24.30 37.49 -49.75
C HIS A 9 -22.95 36.95 -49.25
N SER A 10 -21.89 37.40 -49.91
CA SER A 10 -20.48 37.12 -49.65
C SER A 10 -19.91 38.03 -48.54
N LYS A 11 -19.02 37.50 -47.70
CA LYS A 11 -18.01 38.32 -47.02
C LYS A 11 -16.68 37.60 -46.94
N ARG A 12 -15.81 37.89 -47.90
CA ARG A 12 -14.36 37.65 -47.89
C ARG A 12 -13.72 38.58 -46.87
N TRP A 13 -13.03 38.08 -45.85
CA TRP A 13 -12.06 38.86 -45.08
C TRP A 13 -10.75 38.07 -44.96
N VAL A 14 -9.82 38.51 -45.82
CA VAL A 14 -8.36 38.70 -45.66
C VAL A 14 -7.58 37.70 -44.79
N ILE A 15 -6.66 37.02 -45.50
CA ILE A 15 -5.48 36.31 -44.99
C ILE A 15 -4.43 37.34 -44.53
N VAL A 16 -3.87 37.15 -43.33
CA VAL A 16 -2.54 37.65 -42.97
C VAL A 16 -1.74 36.51 -42.34
N PRO A 17 -0.55 36.18 -42.86
CA PRO A 17 0.32 35.14 -42.31
C PRO A 17 1.21 35.71 -41.21
N THR A 18 1.43 34.97 -40.13
CA THR A 18 2.45 35.34 -39.13
C THR A 18 3.18 34.08 -38.65
N PHE A 19 4.34 33.89 -39.25
CA PHE A 19 5.62 33.43 -38.69
C PHE A 19 5.62 32.67 -37.34
N LEU A 20 6.12 31.43 -37.44
CA LEU A 20 7.24 30.86 -36.67
C LEU A 20 7.31 31.15 -35.16
N LEU A 21 6.95 30.14 -34.36
CA LEU A 21 7.63 29.81 -33.10
C LEU A 21 7.59 28.29 -32.87
N ALA A 22 8.53 27.60 -33.49
CA ALA A 22 8.91 26.25 -33.10
C ALA A 22 10.01 26.35 -32.04
N GLY A 23 9.84 25.63 -30.93
CA GLY A 23 10.95 25.20 -30.07
C GLY A 23 11.09 25.90 -28.73
N LEU A 24 10.21 25.62 -27.76
CA LEU A 24 10.51 25.78 -26.32
C LEU A 24 9.69 24.84 -25.38
N LEU A 25 9.22 23.67 -25.85
CA LEU A 25 8.44 22.74 -25.00
C LEU A 25 9.21 21.48 -24.54
N THR A 26 10.47 21.29 -24.91
CA THR A 26 11.22 20.08 -24.55
C THR A 26 11.92 20.15 -23.18
N ALA A 27 11.95 21.31 -22.51
CA ALA A 27 12.62 21.45 -21.21
C ALA A 27 11.77 20.96 -20.02
N CYS A 28 10.43 20.89 -20.15
CA CYS A 28 9.57 20.38 -19.08
C CYS A 28 9.43 18.84 -19.10
N GLU A 29 9.66 18.20 -20.25
CA GLU A 29 9.64 16.73 -20.37
C GLU A 29 10.85 16.10 -19.67
N GLN A 30 12.01 16.76 -19.75
CA GLN A 30 13.27 16.24 -19.21
C GLN A 30 13.35 16.30 -17.68
N ALA A 31 12.65 17.27 -17.05
CA ALA A 31 12.49 17.33 -15.60
C ALA A 31 11.67 16.16 -15.04
N ASN A 32 10.66 15.68 -15.77
CA ASN A 32 9.85 14.53 -15.34
C ASN A 32 10.62 13.20 -15.39
N GLN A 33 11.52 13.02 -16.36
CA GLN A 33 12.33 11.79 -16.43
C GLN A 33 13.42 11.71 -15.36
N ILE A 34 14.07 12.84 -15.04
CA ILE A 34 15.05 12.90 -13.94
C ILE A 34 14.35 12.66 -12.58
N THR A 35 13.11 13.11 -12.43
CA THR A 35 12.29 12.90 -11.21
C THR A 35 11.89 11.43 -11.03
N GLN A 36 11.61 10.69 -12.11
CA GLN A 36 11.28 9.25 -12.04
C GLN A 36 12.49 8.36 -11.76
N GLN A 37 13.67 8.69 -12.30
CA GLN A 37 14.90 7.94 -12.00
C GLN A 37 15.42 8.21 -10.58
N ALA A 38 15.28 9.44 -10.07
CA ALA A 38 15.59 9.75 -8.67
C ALA A 38 14.61 9.09 -7.67
N ALA A 39 13.32 8.99 -8.02
CA ALA A 39 12.35 8.29 -7.19
C ALA A 39 12.65 6.78 -7.04
N SER A 40 13.28 6.18 -8.05
CA SER A 40 13.60 4.76 -8.06
C SER A 40 14.83 4.41 -7.21
N SER A 41 15.82 5.31 -7.11
CA SER A 41 17.01 5.10 -6.27
C SER A 41 16.75 5.41 -4.80
N VAL A 42 15.86 6.36 -4.50
CA VAL A 42 15.48 6.71 -3.11
C VAL A 42 14.64 5.61 -2.46
N VAL A 43 13.79 4.91 -3.21
CA VAL A 43 13.00 3.77 -2.68
C VAL A 43 13.89 2.56 -2.35
N ALA A 44 14.97 2.32 -3.11
CA ALA A 44 15.91 1.23 -2.84
C ALA A 44 16.82 1.50 -1.62
N LEU A 45 17.20 2.76 -1.39
CA LEU A 45 18.00 3.16 -0.22
C LEU A 45 17.18 3.18 1.08
N VAL A 46 15.93 3.62 1.03
CA VAL A 46 15.07 3.69 2.21
C VAL A 46 14.56 2.30 2.64
N GLY A 47 14.45 1.34 1.73
CA GLY A 47 14.04 -0.03 2.08
C GLY A 47 15.09 -0.84 2.86
N SER A 48 16.37 -0.48 2.76
CA SER A 48 17.48 -1.29 3.29
C SER A 48 18.07 -0.74 4.61
N GLU A 49 17.98 0.56 4.86
CA GLU A 49 18.77 1.25 5.91
C GLU A 49 17.90 1.85 7.04
N VAL A 50 16.71 1.33 7.31
CA VAL A 50 15.87 1.80 8.45
C VAL A 50 16.32 1.20 9.81
N LYS A 51 17.46 0.49 9.85
CA LYS A 51 17.98 -0.09 11.10
C LYS A 51 19.20 0.62 11.72
N LYS A 52 19.78 1.66 11.11
CA LYS A 52 20.86 2.41 11.78
C LYS A 52 20.80 3.92 11.51
N GLN A 53 20.79 4.68 12.61
CA GLN A 53 21.27 6.06 12.75
C GLN A 53 20.54 7.14 11.93
N THR A 54 19.54 7.74 12.57
CA THR A 54 18.67 8.80 12.02
C THR A 54 19.34 10.16 11.80
N ASP A 55 20.61 10.38 12.17
CA ASP A 55 21.26 11.69 11.96
C ASP A 55 22.27 11.72 10.80
N GLY A 56 22.91 10.60 10.46
CA GLY A 56 23.99 10.57 9.46
C GLY A 56 23.52 10.60 7.99
N VAL A 57 22.34 10.05 7.71
CA VAL A 57 21.80 9.94 6.34
C VAL A 57 21.26 11.28 5.85
N ILE A 58 20.76 12.14 6.74
CA ILE A 58 20.29 13.48 6.39
C ILE A 58 21.48 14.34 5.95
N ASP A 59 22.62 14.23 6.63
CA ASP A 59 23.83 14.99 6.28
C ASP A 59 24.45 14.51 4.96
N GLN A 60 24.42 13.20 4.68
CA GLN A 60 24.92 12.63 3.42
C GLN A 60 24.07 13.05 2.21
N VAL A 61 22.74 12.96 2.33
CA VAL A 61 21.82 13.41 1.27
C VAL A 61 21.90 14.93 1.08
N THR A 62 22.12 15.69 2.15
CA THR A 62 22.32 17.14 2.08
C THR A 62 23.65 17.50 1.42
N GLN A 63 24.74 16.75 1.68
CA GLN A 63 26.05 16.97 1.05
C GLN A 63 26.06 16.59 -0.44
N GLU A 64 25.44 15.47 -0.83
CA GLU A 64 25.31 15.09 -2.24
C GLU A 64 24.44 16.08 -3.03
N ALA A 65 23.33 16.56 -2.43
CA ALA A 65 22.50 17.59 -3.05
C ALA A 65 23.26 18.93 -3.20
N ASN A 66 24.09 19.29 -2.23
CA ASN A 66 24.85 20.55 -2.29
C ASN A 66 25.96 20.53 -3.36
N GLN A 67 26.54 19.37 -3.68
CA GLN A 67 27.54 19.24 -4.74
C GLN A 67 26.95 19.33 -6.15
N VAL A 68 25.70 18.90 -6.34
CA VAL A 68 25.01 18.92 -7.65
C VAL A 68 24.43 20.31 -7.97
N LEU A 69 24.08 21.11 -6.95
CA LEU A 69 23.34 22.36 -7.11
C LEU A 69 24.21 23.63 -7.09
N GLN A 70 25.47 23.52 -6.66
CA GLN A 70 26.46 24.63 -6.67
C GLN A 70 26.65 25.33 -8.03
N PRO A 71 26.67 24.65 -9.20
CA PRO A 71 26.85 25.33 -10.48
C PRO A 71 25.59 26.02 -11.02
N LEU A 72 24.43 25.86 -10.36
CA LEU A 72 23.14 26.39 -10.86
C LEU A 72 22.69 27.69 -10.18
N GLY A 73 23.42 28.20 -9.18
CA GLY A 73 23.16 29.51 -8.58
C GLY A 73 21.80 29.64 -7.88
N LEU A 74 21.22 28.54 -7.41
CA LEU A 74 19.91 28.53 -6.74
C LEU A 74 20.08 28.47 -5.21
N ASP A 75 19.42 29.39 -4.50
CA ASP A 75 19.46 29.51 -3.04
C ASP A 75 18.99 28.23 -2.33
N ALA A 76 19.95 27.55 -1.68
CA ALA A 76 19.75 26.29 -0.97
C ALA A 76 18.67 26.35 0.14
N SER A 77 18.37 27.53 0.65
CA SER A 77 17.38 27.76 1.72
C SER A 77 15.92 27.60 1.25
N GLN A 78 15.61 27.92 -0.02
CA GLN A 78 14.27 27.73 -0.59
C GLN A 78 14.03 26.29 -1.05
N ILE A 79 15.10 25.61 -1.48
CA ILE A 79 15.06 24.19 -1.85
C ILE A 79 14.95 23.33 -0.58
N ALA A 80 15.70 23.64 0.48
CA ALA A 80 15.62 22.90 1.73
C ALA A 80 14.21 22.94 2.35
N SER A 81 13.50 24.07 2.26
CA SER A 81 12.14 24.20 2.79
C SER A 81 11.07 23.52 1.93
N SER A 82 11.18 23.60 0.59
CA SER A 82 10.27 22.90 -0.33
C SER A 82 10.49 21.39 -0.36
N VAL A 83 11.74 20.93 -0.33
CA VAL A 83 12.09 19.52 -0.20
C VAL A 83 11.66 19.00 1.16
N LYS A 84 11.92 19.72 2.26
CA LYS A 84 11.42 19.30 3.59
C LYS A 84 9.89 19.25 3.64
N ALA A 85 9.20 20.20 3.02
CA ALA A 85 7.74 20.17 2.92
C ALA A 85 7.23 18.99 2.09
N GLN A 86 7.86 18.70 0.95
CA GLN A 86 7.51 17.55 0.11
C GLN A 86 7.88 16.22 0.75
N THR A 87 9.01 16.12 1.46
CA THR A 87 9.41 14.95 2.23
C THR A 87 8.48 14.75 3.42
N VAL A 88 8.03 15.82 4.10
CA VAL A 88 7.02 15.73 5.16
C VAL A 88 5.66 15.36 4.58
N GLN A 89 5.26 15.85 3.41
CA GLN A 89 4.03 15.44 2.74
C GLN A 89 4.10 14.00 2.25
N LEU A 90 5.22 13.56 1.70
CA LEU A 90 5.44 12.19 1.25
C LEU A 90 5.54 11.25 2.44
N ALA A 91 6.21 11.65 3.53
CA ALA A 91 6.20 10.93 4.79
C ALA A 91 4.79 10.90 5.38
N GLN A 92 4.02 11.98 5.36
CA GLN A 92 2.63 12.00 5.81
C GLN A 92 1.72 11.17 4.90
N GLN A 93 2.00 11.10 3.60
CA GLN A 93 1.26 10.32 2.63
C GLN A 93 1.61 8.83 2.71
N VAL A 94 2.84 8.49 3.06
CA VAL A 94 3.30 7.13 3.39
C VAL A 94 2.86 6.73 4.80
N LEU A 95 2.75 7.65 5.75
CA LEU A 95 2.18 7.42 7.08
C LEU A 95 0.64 7.31 7.02
N LYS A 96 -0.02 8.00 6.08
CA LYS A 96 -1.43 7.80 5.74
C LYS A 96 -1.67 6.58 4.84
N SER A 97 -0.70 6.20 3.99
CA SER A 97 -0.73 4.97 3.19
C SER A 97 -0.21 3.74 3.94
N ASN A 98 0.36 3.92 5.15
CA ASN A 98 0.48 2.89 6.19
C ASN A 98 -0.90 2.55 6.78
N GLY A 99 -1.89 2.53 5.89
CA GLY A 99 -3.20 1.98 6.06
C GLY A 99 -4.05 2.70 7.06
N ASP A 100 -5.07 3.40 6.59
CA ASP A 100 -6.25 3.58 7.41
C ASP A 100 -6.93 2.21 7.58
N TRP A 101 -6.51 1.46 8.60
CA TRP A 101 -7.07 0.13 8.89
C TRP A 101 -8.58 0.19 9.13
N ALA A 102 -9.11 1.34 9.55
CA ALA A 102 -10.54 1.54 9.73
C ALA A 102 -11.32 1.31 8.42
N GLN A 103 -10.71 1.58 7.26
CA GLN A 103 -11.32 1.31 5.96
C GLN A 103 -11.53 -0.17 5.68
N LEU A 104 -10.83 -1.08 6.38
CA LEU A 104 -11.04 -2.52 6.19
C LEU A 104 -12.44 -2.96 6.59
N VAL A 105 -13.09 -2.23 7.51
CA VAL A 105 -14.43 -2.54 8.01
C VAL A 105 -15.47 -2.50 6.88
N GLN A 106 -15.27 -1.64 5.87
CA GLN A 106 -16.18 -1.53 4.72
C GLN A 106 -16.18 -2.79 3.84
N TYR A 107 -15.15 -3.64 3.94
CA TYR A 107 -15.01 -4.84 3.12
C TYR A 107 -15.58 -6.10 3.77
N LYS A 108 -16.33 -5.96 4.86
CA LYS A 108 -17.11 -7.05 5.44
C LYS A 108 -17.96 -7.74 4.36
N GLY A 109 -17.88 -9.07 4.31
CA GLY A 109 -18.55 -9.94 3.35
C GLY A 109 -17.81 -10.12 2.02
N ARG A 110 -16.73 -9.39 1.76
CA ARG A 110 -15.90 -9.54 0.55
C ARG A 110 -14.86 -10.64 0.75
N PHE A 111 -14.38 -11.24 -0.34
CA PHE A 111 -13.28 -12.19 -0.23
C PHE A 111 -11.93 -11.46 -0.12
N PRO A 112 -10.95 -12.02 0.63
CA PRO A 112 -9.60 -11.44 0.74
C PRO A 112 -8.93 -11.14 -0.60
N ALA A 113 -9.17 -11.98 -1.62
CA ALA A 113 -8.61 -11.80 -2.96
C ALA A 113 -9.18 -10.56 -3.67
N ASP A 114 -10.48 -10.26 -3.49
CA ASP A 114 -11.17 -9.14 -4.16
C ASP A 114 -10.60 -7.78 -3.74
N ILE A 115 -10.06 -7.69 -2.53
CA ILE A 115 -9.53 -6.46 -1.94
C ILE A 115 -8.01 -6.47 -1.81
N GLY A 116 -7.35 -7.53 -2.30
CA GLY A 116 -5.91 -7.70 -2.17
C GLY A 116 -5.42 -7.77 -0.73
N LEU A 117 -6.22 -8.30 0.21
CA LEU A 117 -5.91 -8.32 1.66
C LEU A 117 -4.55 -8.95 1.99
N PHE A 118 -4.14 -9.94 1.20
CA PHE A 118 -2.87 -10.66 1.36
C PHE A 118 -1.81 -10.25 0.33
N THR A 119 -1.88 -9.03 -0.20
CA THR A 119 -0.91 -8.47 -1.15
C THR A 119 -0.17 -7.28 -0.56
N GLU A 120 0.88 -6.80 -1.25
CA GLU A 120 1.65 -5.61 -0.83
C GLU A 120 0.82 -4.33 -0.73
N VAL A 121 -0.32 -4.25 -1.42
CA VAL A 121 -1.19 -3.06 -1.34
C VAL A 121 -2.07 -3.05 -0.09
N SER A 122 -2.08 -4.15 0.67
CA SER A 122 -2.90 -4.27 1.86
C SER A 122 -2.31 -3.47 3.02
N PRO A 123 -3.14 -2.70 3.74
CA PRO A 123 -2.69 -1.91 4.88
C PRO A 123 -2.16 -2.75 6.05
N ILE A 124 -2.50 -4.04 6.12
CA ILE A 124 -2.04 -4.96 7.19
C ILE A 124 -0.77 -5.73 6.83
N MET A 125 -0.31 -5.66 5.58
CA MET A 125 0.79 -6.51 5.10
C MET A 125 2.12 -6.26 5.82
N PRO A 126 2.55 -5.00 6.10
CA PRO A 126 3.78 -4.75 6.83
C PRO A 126 3.78 -5.39 8.22
N GLU A 127 2.68 -5.23 8.97
CA GLU A 127 2.49 -5.80 10.29
C GLU A 127 2.41 -7.33 10.24
N LEU A 128 1.76 -7.90 9.23
CA LEU A 128 1.67 -9.35 9.02
C LEU A 128 3.06 -9.96 8.76
N LYS A 129 3.87 -9.31 7.92
CA LYS A 129 5.28 -9.69 7.66
C LYS A 129 6.13 -9.64 8.92
N GLY A 130 6.03 -8.54 9.68
CA GLY A 130 6.76 -8.37 10.93
C GLY A 130 6.37 -9.39 11.99
N LEU A 131 5.08 -9.75 12.04
CA LEU A 131 4.54 -10.69 13.03
C LEU A 131 4.92 -12.15 12.74
N LEU A 132 4.87 -12.56 11.47
CA LEU A 132 5.01 -13.96 11.08
C LEU A 132 6.43 -14.33 10.62
N GLY A 133 7.18 -13.39 10.04
CA GLY A 133 8.47 -13.68 9.41
C GLY A 133 8.37 -14.88 8.45
N ASP A 134 9.17 -15.90 8.70
CA ASP A 134 9.23 -17.14 7.90
C ASP A 134 7.90 -17.91 7.84
N GLN A 135 6.95 -17.62 8.73
CA GLN A 135 5.65 -18.29 8.79
C GLN A 135 4.60 -17.66 7.88
N LEU A 136 4.90 -16.52 7.25
CA LEU A 136 3.99 -15.85 6.32
C LEU A 136 3.59 -16.77 5.16
N GLY A 137 4.55 -17.48 4.56
CA GLY A 137 4.25 -18.43 3.47
C GLY A 137 3.32 -19.57 3.91
N THR A 138 3.43 -20.01 5.17
CA THR A 138 2.53 -21.02 5.72
C THR A 138 1.11 -20.47 5.86
N LEU A 139 0.95 -19.24 6.39
CA LEU A 139 -0.35 -18.59 6.45
C LEU A 139 -0.98 -18.49 5.06
N LEU A 140 -0.25 -17.99 4.07
CA LEU A 140 -0.76 -17.81 2.70
C LEU A 140 -1.18 -19.14 2.07
N GLY A 141 -0.42 -20.21 2.31
CA GLY A 141 -0.78 -21.56 1.86
C GLY A 141 -2.08 -22.08 2.49
N LEU A 142 -2.32 -21.78 3.78
CA LEU A 142 -3.55 -22.16 4.49
C LEU A 142 -4.74 -21.25 4.13
N MET A 143 -4.45 -20.04 3.66
CA MET A 143 -5.42 -19.05 3.16
C MET A 143 -5.64 -19.14 1.64
N SER A 144 -5.27 -20.26 0.98
CA SER A 144 -5.49 -20.46 -0.46
C SER A 144 -6.99 -20.49 -0.83
N THR A 145 -7.81 -20.94 0.11
CA THR A 145 -9.28 -21.02 0.00
C THR A 145 -9.88 -20.40 1.26
N PRO A 146 -9.85 -19.05 1.37
CA PRO A 146 -10.30 -18.36 2.56
C PRO A 146 -11.82 -18.17 2.56
N SER A 147 -12.41 -18.02 3.74
CA SER A 147 -13.76 -17.47 3.87
C SER A 147 -13.81 -16.02 3.37
N SER A 148 -15.02 -15.49 3.19
CA SER A 148 -15.19 -14.04 3.14
C SER A 148 -14.82 -13.41 4.48
N ILE A 149 -14.50 -12.11 4.46
CA ILE A 149 -14.18 -11.31 5.64
C ILE A 149 -15.43 -11.18 6.50
N GLN A 150 -15.39 -11.72 7.70
CA GLN A 150 -16.45 -11.64 8.68
C GLN A 150 -16.19 -10.53 9.68
N PHE A 151 -17.20 -10.17 10.47
CA PHE A 151 -17.08 -9.17 11.53
C PHE A 151 -17.85 -9.58 12.78
N ASP A 152 -17.13 -9.70 13.90
CA ASP A 152 -17.67 -9.84 15.25
C ASP A 152 -16.74 -9.08 16.19
N ARG A 153 -17.05 -7.79 16.41
CA ARG A 153 -16.20 -6.76 17.05
C ARG A 153 -14.89 -6.44 16.33
N VAL A 154 -14.25 -7.45 15.76
CA VAL A 154 -13.05 -7.39 14.92
C VAL A 154 -13.33 -8.05 13.59
N LEU A 155 -12.55 -7.69 12.56
CA LEU A 155 -12.62 -8.40 11.28
C LEU A 155 -11.90 -9.74 11.41
N TYR A 156 -12.40 -10.78 10.76
CA TYR A 156 -11.71 -12.06 10.73
C TYR A 156 -11.91 -12.84 9.45
N VAL A 157 -10.94 -13.71 9.15
CA VAL A 157 -10.93 -14.61 8.00
C VAL A 157 -10.47 -15.99 8.48
N LEU A 158 -11.15 -17.03 8.02
CA LEU A 158 -10.75 -18.42 8.25
C LEU A 158 -10.19 -18.99 6.93
N GLY A 159 -9.14 -19.80 7.02
CA GLY A 159 -8.55 -20.49 5.87
C GLY A 159 -8.61 -21.99 6.06
N ASN A 160 -8.96 -22.74 5.00
CA ASN A 160 -8.64 -24.16 4.93
C ASN A 160 -8.73 -24.77 3.52
N LYS A 161 -7.77 -25.65 3.22
CA LYS A 161 -7.63 -26.49 2.02
C LYS A 161 -8.46 -27.78 2.18
N PRO A 162 -9.41 -28.07 1.29
CA PRO A 162 -10.19 -29.31 1.35
C PRO A 162 -9.36 -30.44 0.73
N GLN A 163 -8.88 -31.43 1.50
CA GLN A 163 -8.71 -32.83 1.03
C GLN A 163 -8.04 -33.83 2.01
N ALA A 164 -7.51 -33.42 3.18
CA ALA A 164 -6.90 -34.38 4.12
C ALA A 164 -7.68 -34.46 5.43
N THR A 165 -7.87 -35.69 5.91
CA THR A 165 -8.59 -36.10 7.13
C THR A 165 -8.05 -35.51 8.45
N ASN A 166 -7.02 -34.65 8.39
CA ASN A 166 -6.43 -33.88 9.50
C ASN A 166 -6.14 -32.42 9.06
N ALA A 167 -7.14 -31.74 8.47
CA ALA A 167 -6.93 -30.51 7.69
C ALA A 167 -6.31 -29.35 8.51
N ASP A 168 -5.02 -29.06 8.23
CA ASP A 168 -4.32 -27.86 8.67
C ASP A 168 -5.17 -26.62 8.33
N SER A 169 -5.36 -25.71 9.29
CA SER A 169 -6.23 -24.54 9.14
C SER A 169 -5.52 -23.28 9.58
N ALA A 170 -6.02 -22.11 9.20
CA ALA A 170 -5.56 -20.85 9.76
C ALA A 170 -6.71 -19.90 10.05
N TRP A 171 -6.45 -18.92 10.92
CA TRP A 171 -7.30 -17.74 11.04
C TRP A 171 -6.45 -16.48 11.08
N LEU A 172 -7.07 -15.37 10.66
CA LEU A 172 -6.57 -14.02 10.84
C LEU A 172 -7.68 -13.21 11.51
N SER A 173 -7.35 -12.49 12.59
CA SER A 173 -8.20 -11.48 13.22
C SER A 173 -7.51 -10.12 13.16
N ILE A 174 -8.28 -9.10 12.82
CA ILE A 174 -7.81 -7.72 12.61
C ILE A 174 -8.65 -6.79 13.48
N ASP A 175 -8.00 -6.24 14.51
CA ASP A 175 -8.52 -5.10 15.25
C ASP A 175 -8.09 -3.82 14.52
N ALA A 176 -9.00 -3.32 13.69
CA ALA A 176 -8.76 -2.13 12.87
C ALA A 176 -8.60 -0.85 13.71
N GLU A 177 -9.28 -0.78 14.86
CA GLU A 177 -9.29 0.39 15.74
C GLU A 177 -7.94 0.52 16.47
N ASN A 178 -7.44 -0.59 17.01
CA ASN A 178 -6.20 -0.61 17.78
C ASN A 178 -4.97 -1.00 16.96
N ARG A 179 -5.14 -1.24 15.65
CA ARG A 179 -4.11 -1.73 14.72
C ARG A 179 -3.39 -2.98 15.23
N LYS A 180 -4.16 -3.98 15.66
CA LYS A 180 -3.63 -5.26 16.15
C LYS A 180 -4.03 -6.41 15.23
N LEU A 181 -3.14 -7.39 15.13
CA LEU A 181 -3.39 -8.64 14.43
C LEU A 181 -3.25 -9.81 15.40
N GLU A 182 -4.09 -10.82 15.21
CA GLU A 182 -3.89 -12.16 15.73
C GLU A 182 -3.93 -13.12 14.53
N VAL A 183 -2.94 -13.98 14.41
CA VAL A 183 -2.86 -15.03 13.41
C VAL A 183 -2.69 -16.34 14.13
N GLY A 184 -3.51 -17.32 13.77
CA GLY A 184 -3.34 -18.67 14.25
C GLY A 184 -3.13 -19.65 13.12
N LEU A 185 -2.17 -20.55 13.33
CA LEU A 185 -1.87 -21.67 12.46
C LEU A 185 -2.17 -22.96 13.21
N ILE A 186 -3.06 -23.79 12.66
CA ILE A 186 -3.38 -25.11 13.18
C ILE A 186 -2.73 -26.12 12.24
N ARG A 187 -1.73 -26.84 12.72
CA ARG A 187 -1.01 -27.84 11.92
C ARG A 187 -0.86 -29.15 12.66
N ASN A 188 -1.24 -30.26 12.03
CA ASN A 188 -1.23 -31.59 12.66
C ASN A 188 -1.94 -31.63 14.03
N GLY A 189 -2.98 -30.80 14.22
CA GLY A 189 -3.69 -30.65 15.48
C GLY A 189 -3.03 -29.75 16.53
N THR A 190 -1.86 -29.18 16.24
CA THR A 190 -1.16 -28.23 17.12
C THR A 190 -1.50 -26.80 16.73
N VAL A 191 -1.83 -25.97 17.72
CA VAL A 191 -2.16 -24.56 17.53
C VAL A 191 -0.94 -23.70 17.85
N LYS A 192 -0.60 -22.79 16.94
CA LYS A 192 0.39 -21.74 17.19
C LYS A 192 -0.20 -20.37 16.88
N VAL A 193 -0.15 -19.47 17.86
CA VAL A 193 -0.72 -18.12 17.77
C VAL A 193 0.40 -17.10 17.72
N TYR A 194 0.27 -16.14 16.82
CA TYR A 194 1.11 -14.96 16.70
C TYR A 194 0.20 -13.75 16.87
N GLN A 195 0.56 -12.82 17.75
CA GLN A 195 -0.26 -11.64 18.01
C GLN A 195 0.59 -10.38 18.17
N SER A 196 0.02 -9.24 17.81
CA SER A 196 0.59 -7.94 18.16
C SER A 196 0.80 -7.82 19.67
N LYS A 197 1.78 -7.00 20.08
CA LYS A 197 2.06 -6.75 21.51
C LYS A 197 0.87 -6.07 22.20
N GLY A 198 0.76 -6.27 23.51
CA GLY A 198 -0.24 -5.65 24.37
C GLY A 198 -1.41 -6.58 24.65
N GLU A 199 -2.57 -5.99 24.96
CA GLU A 199 -3.76 -6.75 25.31
C GLU A 199 -4.23 -7.67 24.18
N PRO A 200 -4.70 -8.89 24.50
CA PRO A 200 -5.28 -9.81 23.53
C PRO A 200 -6.43 -9.19 22.75
N ILE A 201 -6.55 -9.56 21.48
CA ILE A 201 -7.67 -9.18 20.64
C ILE A 201 -8.89 -10.02 21.02
N TYR A 202 -10.09 -9.45 20.93
CA TYR A 202 -11.33 -10.22 21.04
C TYR A 202 -11.33 -11.39 20.03
N ARG A 203 -11.64 -12.59 20.52
CA ARG A 203 -11.70 -13.80 19.70
C ARG A 203 -13.14 -14.13 19.32
N PRO A 204 -13.51 -14.06 18.03
CA PRO A 204 -14.85 -14.45 17.57
C PRO A 204 -15.19 -15.91 17.87
N ALA A 205 -16.48 -16.19 18.05
CA ALA A 205 -16.97 -17.54 18.36
C ALA A 205 -16.59 -18.58 17.28
N GLU A 206 -16.63 -18.20 16.00
CA GLU A 206 -16.26 -19.09 14.89
C GLU A 206 -14.76 -19.43 14.88
N VAL A 207 -13.90 -18.49 15.30
CA VAL A 207 -12.47 -18.76 15.49
C VAL A 207 -12.27 -19.78 16.63
N ALA A 208 -13.00 -19.62 17.73
CA ALA A 208 -12.96 -20.57 18.83
C ALA A 208 -13.42 -21.97 18.39
N GLN A 209 -14.50 -22.07 17.61
CA GLN A 209 -14.99 -23.33 17.04
C GLN A 209 -13.99 -23.97 16.07
N LEU A 210 -13.32 -23.16 15.22
CA LEU A 210 -12.26 -23.65 14.34
C LEU A 210 -11.13 -24.29 15.17
N ILE A 211 -10.68 -23.61 16.22
CA ILE A 211 -9.65 -24.11 17.12
C ILE A 211 -10.09 -25.41 17.79
N GLU A 212 -11.29 -25.47 18.35
CA GLU A 212 -11.83 -26.66 19.00
C GLU A 212 -11.90 -27.86 18.04
N LYS A 213 -12.41 -27.62 16.82
CA LYS A 213 -12.59 -28.67 15.81
C LYS A 213 -11.28 -29.22 15.26
N HIS A 214 -10.27 -28.36 15.08
CA HIS A 214 -9.04 -28.72 14.36
C HIS A 214 -7.82 -28.91 15.27
N SER A 215 -7.90 -28.52 16.55
CA SER A 215 -6.86 -28.84 17.52
C SER A 215 -7.09 -30.21 18.13
N LYS A 216 -6.00 -30.95 18.38
CA LYS A 216 -6.06 -32.13 19.25
C LYS A 216 -6.16 -31.59 20.66
N GLY A 217 -7.40 -31.43 21.14
CA GLY A 217 -7.80 -30.96 22.47
C GLY A 217 -6.70 -30.32 23.32
N ILE A 218 -6.80 -29.01 23.56
CA ILE A 218 -6.14 -28.40 24.72
C ILE A 218 -6.72 -29.15 25.93
N ALA A 219 -5.93 -30.03 26.54
CA ALA A 219 -6.32 -30.71 27.77
C ALA A 219 -6.76 -29.62 28.76
N LYS A 220 -8.03 -29.69 29.16
CA LYS A 220 -8.62 -28.82 30.19
C LYS A 220 -7.86 -28.96 31.50
#